data_AF-A0A1G0LQP3-F1
#
_entry.id   AF-A0A1G0LQP3-F1
#
_cell.length_a   1.000
_cell.length_b   1.000
_cell.length_c   1.000
_cell.angle_alpha   90.00
_cell.angle_beta   90.00
_cell.angle_gamma   90.00
#
_symmetry.space_group_name_H-M   'P 1'
#
loop_
_entity.id
_entity.type
_entity.pdbx_description
1 polymer ?
#
loop_
_entity_poly.entity_id
_entity_poly.type
_entity_poly.pdbx_seq_one_letter_code
_entity_poly.pdbx_strand_id
1 'polypeptide(L)' 'MPKAKIALTLDRDALERLDGLVSQGMFANRSCAVEVAVREKLDRLDRIRLARECARLDRGAERDLAEEGLSADAGAWPEY' A
#
# COMPACT_ATOMS: atom_id res chain seq x y z
N MET A 1 4.29 -1.78 -20.77
CA MET A 1 3.81 -2.96 -20.00
C MET A 1 2.57 -3.52 -20.69
N PRO A 2 2.43 -4.85 -20.78
CA PRO A 2 1.22 -5.46 -21.31
C PRO A 2 0.02 -5.12 -20.43
N LYS A 3 -1.14 -4.84 -21.05
CA LYS A 3 -2.40 -4.57 -20.34
C LYS A 3 -3.37 -5.72 -20.56
N ALA A 4 -3.97 -6.22 -19.48
CA ALA A 4 -5.06 -7.19 -19.54
C ALA A 4 -6.41 -6.48 -19.65
N LYS A 5 -7.36 -7.09 -20.37
CA LYS A 5 -8.75 -6.60 -20.45
C LYS A 5 -9.59 -7.26 -19.38
N ILE A 6 -10.40 -6.47 -18.70
CA ILE A 6 -11.35 -6.93 -17.68
C ILE A 6 -12.73 -6.34 -18.02
N ALA A 7 -13.77 -7.16 -17.87
CA ALA A 7 -15.15 -6.68 -17.89
C ALA A 7 -15.52 -6.22 -16.47
N LEU A 8 -16.17 -5.06 -16.36
CA LEU A 8 -16.53 -4.44 -15.09
C LEU A 8 -17.99 -4.04 -15.12
N THR A 9 -18.68 -4.23 -13.99
CA THR A 9 -20.01 -3.65 -13.76
C THR A 9 -19.84 -2.46 -12.83
N LEU A 10 -20.38 -1.31 -13.23
CA LEU A 10 -20.39 -0.07 -12.44
C LEU A 10 -21.85 0.36 -12.27
N ASP A 11 -22.17 0.95 -11.13
CA ASP A 11 -23.45 1.63 -10.97
C ASP A 11 -23.53 2.86 -11.88
N ARG A 12 -24.76 3.30 -12.14
CA ARG A 12 -25.04 4.39 -13.08
C ARG A 12 -24.35 5.69 -12.66
N ASP A 13 -24.45 6.05 -11.38
CA ASP A 13 -23.94 7.31 -10.86
C ASP A 13 -22.40 7.36 -10.97
N ALA A 14 -21.73 6.25 -10.67
CA ALA A 14 -20.29 6.12 -10.84
C ALA A 14 -19.87 6.23 -12.32
N LEU A 15 -20.61 5.60 -13.24
CA LEU A 15 -20.34 5.68 -14.67
C LEU A 15 -20.52 7.11 -15.20
N GLU A 16 -21.57 7.81 -14.79
CA GLU A 16 -21.83 9.20 -15.20
C GLU A 16 -20.72 10.15 -14.72
N ARG A 17 -20.26 9.97 -13.47
CA ARG A 17 -19.12 10.73 -12.93
C ARG A 17 -17.83 10.44 -13.68
N LEU A 18 -17.58 9.17 -14.02
CA LEU A 18 -16.41 8.77 -14.82
C LEU A 18 -16.44 9.44 -16.20
N ASP A 19 -17.59 9.46 -16.85
CA ASP A 19 -17.79 10.10 -18.16
C ASP A 19 -17.62 11.61 -18.09
N GLY A 20 -18.08 12.24 -17.00
CA GLY A 20 -17.82 13.64 -16.72
C GLY A 20 -16.32 13.96 -16.71
N LEU A 21 -15.51 13.16 -16.02
CA LEU A 21 -14.06 13.37 -15.94
C LEU A 21 -13.36 13.18 -17.30
N VAL A 22 -13.82 12.20 -18.10
CA VAL A 22 -13.28 11.98 -19.46
C VAL A 22 -13.67 13.11 -20.39
N SER A 23 -14.93 13.56 -20.36
CA SER A 23 -15.41 14.66 -21.20
C SER A 23 -14.76 16.01 -20.88
N GLN A 24 -14.40 16.23 -19.61
CA GLN A 24 -13.59 17.37 -19.17
C GLN A 24 -12.12 17.27 -19.59
N GLY A 25 -11.69 16.18 -20.23
CA GLY A 25 -10.32 15.97 -20.67
C GLY A 25 -9.34 15.62 -19.54
N MET A 26 -9.82 15.33 -18.33
CA MET A 26 -8.95 14.90 -17.22
C MET A 26 -8.31 13.54 -17.47
N PHE A 27 -8.97 12.69 -18.26
CA PHE A 27 -8.45 11.40 -18.70
C PHE A 27 -8.73 11.18 -20.17
N ALA A 28 -7.80 10.52 -20.87
CA ALA A 28 -7.92 10.26 -22.30
C ALA A 28 -9.09 9.32 -22.66
N ASN A 29 -9.46 8.42 -21.75
CA ASN A 29 -10.61 7.51 -21.90
C ASN A 29 -10.97 6.86 -20.55
N ARG A 30 -12.12 6.17 -20.50
CA ARG A 30 -12.60 5.43 -19.34
C ARG A 30 -11.60 4.40 -18.81
N SER A 31 -10.93 3.65 -19.70
CA SER A 31 -9.96 2.63 -19.28
C SER A 31 -8.75 3.25 -18.58
N CYS A 32 -8.25 4.40 -19.04
CA CYS A 32 -7.18 5.14 -18.39
C CYS A 32 -7.59 5.60 -16.99
N ALA A 33 -8.78 6.20 -16.87
CA ALA A 33 -9.29 6.66 -15.59
C ALA A 33 -9.44 5.51 -14.56
N VAL A 34 -10.00 4.37 -14.98
CA VAL A 34 -10.15 3.20 -14.12
C VAL A 34 -8.80 2.61 -13.72
N GLU A 35 -7.85 2.51 -14.65
CA GLU A 35 -6.50 2.00 -14.37
C GLU A 35 -5.77 2.86 -13.33
N VAL A 36 -5.85 4.19 -13.46
CA VAL A 36 -5.27 5.13 -12.48
C VAL A 36 -5.93 4.94 -11.12
N ALA A 37 -7.26 4.93 -11.04
CA ALA A 37 -7.99 4.79 -9.78
C ALA A 37 -7.68 3.45 -9.07
N VAL A 38 -7.59 2.34 -9.81
CA VAL A 38 -7.23 1.03 -9.26
C VAL A 38 -5.80 1.05 -8.72
N ARG A 39 -4.84 1.58 -9.48
CA ARG A 39 -3.44 1.67 -9.04
C ARG A 39 -3.30 2.52 -7.78
N GLU A 40 -3.91 3.70 -7.75
CA GLU A 40 -3.90 4.55 -6.55
C GLU A 40 -4.49 3.86 -5.33
N LYS A 41 -5.56 3.07 -5.52
CA LYS A 41 -6.18 2.32 -4.43
C LYS A 41 -5.27 1.20 -3.93
N LEU A 42 -4.61 0.47 -4.83
CA LEU A 42 -3.63 -0.56 -4.49
C LEU A 42 -2.44 0.04 -3.75
N ASP A 43 -1.83 1.11 -4.28
CA ASP A 43 -0.71 1.79 -3.64
C ASP A 43 -1.06 2.26 -2.22
N ARG A 44 -2.28 2.79 -2.04
CA ARG A 44 -2.77 3.20 -0.71
C ARG A 44 -2.94 2.01 0.23
N LEU A 45 -3.44 0.87 -0.26
CA LEU A 45 -3.59 -0.34 0.55
C LEU A 45 -2.23 -0.94 0.91
N ASP A 46 -1.28 -0.95 -0.03
CA ASP A 46 0.08 -1.46 0.19
C ASP A 46 0.84 -0.63 1.22
N ARG A 47 0.68 0.70 1.21
CA ARG A 47 1.27 1.59 2.23
C ARG A 47 0.74 1.34 3.64
N ILE A 48 -0.46 0.78 3.77
CA ILE A 48 -1.06 0.46 5.06
C ILE A 48 -0.71 -0.98 5.49
N ARG A 49 -0.22 -1.83 4.57
CA ARG A 49 0.08 -3.24 4.85
C ARG A 49 1.17 -3.39 5.91
N LEU A 50 2.30 -2.69 5.77
CA LEU A 50 3.37 -2.72 6.77
C LEU A 50 2.86 -2.25 8.14
N ALA A 51 2.15 -1.13 8.19
CA ALA A 51 1.59 -0.61 9.45
C ALA A 51 0.60 -1.60 10.10
N ARG A 52 -0.22 -2.29 9.30
CA ARG A 52 -1.15 -3.33 9.79
C ARG A 52 -0.44 -4.57 10.30
N GLU A 53 0.60 -5.04 9.62
CA GLU A 53 1.36 -6.21 10.06
C GLU A 53 2.22 -5.86 11.29
N CYS A 54 2.85 -4.68 11.34
CA CYS A 54 3.56 -4.21 12.53
C CYS A 54 2.64 -4.06 13.75
N ALA A 55 1.37 -3.69 13.56
CA ALA A 55 0.39 -3.64 14.65
C ALA A 55 0.07 -5.02 15.27
N ARG A 56 0.46 -6.12 14.62
CA ARG A 56 0.29 -7.49 15.14
C ARG A 56 1.47 -7.95 16.00
N LEU A 57 2.59 -7.23 15.98
CA LEU A 57 3.80 -7.60 16.73
C LEU A 57 3.64 -7.24 18.22
N ASP A 58 4.13 -8.12 19.10
CA ASP A 58 4.20 -7.85 20.53
C ASP A 58 5.49 -7.10 20.86
N ARG A 59 5.40 -5.86 21.35
CA ARG A 59 6.58 -5.02 21.58
C ARG A 59 7.57 -5.62 22.60
N GLY A 60 7.07 -6.37 23.59
CA GLY A 60 7.92 -6.99 24.60
C GLY A 60 8.71 -8.12 23.99
N ALA A 61 8.02 -9.04 23.29
CA ALA A 61 8.67 -10.17 22.62
C ALA A 61 9.68 -9.73 21.55
N GLU A 62 9.34 -8.72 20.74
CA GLU A 62 10.24 -8.19 19.72
C GLU A 62 11.49 -7.54 20.34
N ARG A 63 11.33 -6.82 21.46
CA ARG A 63 12.46 -6.23 22.17
C ARG A 63 13.35 -7.30 22.78
N ASP A 64 12.77 -8.29 23.45
CA ASP A 64 13.52 -9.35 24.11
C ASP A 64 14.32 -10.19 23.08
N LEU A 65 13.77 -10.41 21.89
CA LEU A 65 14.48 -11.02 20.76
C LEU A 65 15.62 -10.14 20.24
N ALA A 66 15.37 -8.84 20.07
CA ALA A 66 16.38 -7.91 19.57
C ALA A 66 17.53 -7.67 20.57
N GLU A 67 17.24 -7.76 21.87
CA GLU A 67 18.18 -7.61 22.97
C GLU A 67 18.85 -8.94 23.37
N GLU A 68 18.53 -10.05 22.68
CA GLU A 68 19.17 -11.34 22.92
C GLU A 68 20.67 -11.26 22.61
N GLY A 69 21.51 -11.49 23.64
CA GLY A 69 22.99 -11.43 23.52
C GLY A 69 23.62 -10.06 23.77
N LEU A 70 22.84 -8.97 23.74
CA LEU A 70 23.34 -7.61 24.01
C LEU A 70 23.94 -7.46 25.42
N SER A 71 23.40 -8.19 26.40
CA SER A 71 23.94 -8.22 27.77
C SER A 71 25.31 -8.91 27.87
N ALA A 72 25.58 -9.90 27.01
CA ALA A 72 26.88 -10.56 26.93
C ALA A 72 27.89 -9.69 26.17
N ASP A 73 27.44 -9.01 25.11
CA ASP A 73 28.26 -8.14 24.27
C ASP A 73 28.72 -6.86 25.00
N ALA A 74 27.88 -6.32 25.89
CA ALA A 74 28.22 -5.12 26.68
C ALA A 74 29.50 -5.28 27.53
N GLY A 75 29.84 -6.50 27.95
CA GLY A 75 31.08 -6.78 28.67
C GLY A 75 32.31 -6.98 27.77
N ALA A 76 32.11 -7.18 26.47
CA ALA A 76 33.15 -7.46 25.49
C ALA A 76 33.54 -6.24 24.64
N TRP A 77 32.73 -5.18 24.67
CA TRP A 77 32.99 -3.97 23.89
C TRP A 77 34.06 -3.10 24.58
N PRO A 78 35.08 -2.65 23.84
CA PRO A 78 36.10 -1.76 24.39
C PRO A 78 35.50 -0.38 24.71
N GLU A 79 35.97 0.25 25.80
CA GLU A 79 35.65 1.64 26.10
C GLU A 79 36.19 2.56 25.00
N TYR A 80 35.36 3.53 24.58
CA TYR A 80 35.64 4.47 23.49
C TYR A 80 36.52 5.63 23.95
#